data_AF-A0A6N9YP77-F1
#
_entry.id   AF-A0A6N9YP77-F1
#
_cell.length_a   1.000
_cell.length_b   1.000
_cell.length_c   1.000
_cell.angle_alpha   90.00
_cell.angle_beta   90.00
_cell.angle_gamma   90.00
#
_symmetry.space_group_name_H-M   'P 1'
#
loop_
_entity.id
_entity.type
_entity.pdbx_description
1 polymer ?
#
loop_
_entity_poly.entity_id
_entity_poly.type
_entity_poly.pdbx_seq_one_letter_code
_entity_poly.pdbx_strand_id
1 'polypeptide(L)'
;MNDIHIYEQPIPPYVAEACEWLSAAERHAGDPTNEDDIRAGLAAGEALDILTDVTPPYPVPREIHQPCPLADATQATLTALERALGDSTAGAGELLRIAKAVRVLKRHRQCTGM
;
A
#
# COMPACT_ATOMS: atom_id res chain seq x y z
N MET A 1 7.31 11.08 -33.12
CA MET A 1 7.21 10.85 -31.67
C MET A 1 5.94 10.05 -31.48
N ASN A 2 6.02 8.78 -31.10
CA ASN A 2 4.83 8.01 -30.73
C ASN A 2 4.49 8.40 -29.29
N ASP A 3 3.40 9.12 -29.10
CA ASP A 3 2.78 9.29 -27.79
C ASP A 3 2.32 7.91 -27.31
N ILE A 4 3.07 7.34 -26.38
CA ILE A 4 2.66 6.12 -25.66
C ILE A 4 1.53 6.57 -24.73
N HIS A 5 0.29 6.48 -25.21
CA HIS A 5 -0.87 6.59 -24.32
C HIS A 5 -0.90 5.37 -23.41
N ILE A 6 -0.36 5.54 -22.21
CA ILE A 6 -0.53 4.55 -21.13
C ILE A 6 -2.01 4.59 -20.76
N TYR A 7 -2.76 3.57 -21.15
CA TYR A 7 -4.12 3.39 -20.67
C TYR A 7 -4.04 3.00 -19.20
N GLU A 8 -4.42 3.89 -18.30
CA GLU A 8 -4.54 3.56 -16.87
C GLU A 8 -5.87 2.85 -16.62
N GLN A 9 -5.87 1.86 -15.73
CA GLN A 9 -7.11 1.23 -15.26
C GLN A 9 -7.58 1.90 -13.96
N PRO A 10 -8.90 1.95 -13.67
CA PRO A 10 -9.38 2.51 -12.43
C PRO A 10 -8.92 1.66 -11.25
N ILE A 11 -8.45 2.32 -10.19
CA ILE A 11 -8.10 1.66 -8.94
C ILE A 11 -9.38 1.35 -8.14
N PRO A 12 -9.58 0.12 -7.63
CA PRO A 12 -10.70 -0.20 -6.74
C PRO A 12 -10.67 0.69 -5.49
N PRO A 13 -11.83 1.15 -4.98
CA PRO A 13 -11.88 2.21 -3.97
C PRO A 13 -11.17 1.85 -2.66
N TYR A 14 -11.34 0.61 -2.18
CA TYR A 14 -10.68 0.16 -0.96
C TYR A 14 -9.19 -0.13 -1.14
N VAL A 15 -8.77 -0.49 -2.36
CA VAL A 15 -7.34 -0.59 -2.71
C VAL A 15 -6.73 0.81 -2.78
N ALA A 16 -7.46 1.79 -3.32
CA ALA A 16 -7.04 3.19 -3.35
C ALA A 16 -6.83 3.73 -1.94
N GLU A 17 -7.81 3.56 -1.04
CA GLU A 17 -7.70 3.95 0.37
C GLU A 17 -6.47 3.33 1.04
N ALA A 18 -6.21 2.04 0.83
CA ALA A 18 -5.01 1.39 1.33
C ALA A 18 -3.72 1.99 0.77
N CYS A 19 -3.67 2.29 -0.53
CA CYS A 19 -2.51 2.93 -1.18
C CYS A 19 -2.27 4.35 -0.66
N GLU A 20 -3.32 5.11 -0.37
CA GLU A 20 -3.23 6.47 0.19
C GLU A 20 -2.58 6.45 1.58
N TRP A 21 -2.97 5.51 2.45
CA TRP A 21 -2.35 5.31 3.76
C TRP A 21 -0.91 4.84 3.68
N LEU A 22 -0.61 3.89 2.78
CA LEU A 22 0.76 3.40 2.57
C LEU A 22 1.68 4.48 2.01
N SER A 23 1.19 5.32 1.09
CA SER A 23 1.93 6.47 0.58
C SER A 23 2.23 7.50 1.67
N ALA A 24 1.31 7.71 2.62
CA ALA A 24 1.59 8.55 3.80
C ALA A 24 2.65 7.95 4.72
N ALA A 25 2.64 6.63 4.90
CA ALA A 25 3.66 5.93 5.68
C ALA A 25 5.04 5.94 5.01
N GLU A 26 5.10 5.76 3.69
CA GLU A 26 6.34 5.79 2.92
C GLU A 26 6.99 7.19 2.93
N ARG A 27 6.18 8.25 2.79
CA ARG A 27 6.66 9.65 2.83
C ARG A 27 7.02 10.13 4.23
N HIS A 28 6.77 9.34 5.28
CA HIS A 28 7.08 9.74 6.65
C HIS A 28 8.58 9.74 6.89
N ALA A 29 9.14 10.94 7.09
CA ALA A 29 10.54 11.11 7.47
C ALA A 29 10.72 10.75 8.96
N GLY A 30 10.97 9.47 9.24
CA GLY A 30 11.43 8.98 10.53
C GLY A 30 12.91 9.33 10.81
N ASP A 31 13.49 8.79 11.88
CA ASP A 31 14.92 8.94 12.15
C ASP A 31 15.72 8.01 11.22
N PRO A 32 16.56 8.54 10.31
CA PRO A 32 17.33 7.73 9.37
C PRO A 32 18.46 6.92 10.05
N THR A 33 18.68 7.11 11.35
CA THR A 33 19.61 6.30 12.16
C THR A 33 18.89 5.20 12.94
N ASN A 34 17.56 5.26 13.02
CA ASN A 34 16.73 4.24 13.64
C ASN A 34 16.39 3.14 12.62
N GLU A 35 16.87 1.93 12.87
CA GLU A 35 16.65 0.79 11.97
C GLU A 35 15.16 0.45 11.82
N ASP A 36 14.36 0.67 12.86
CA ASP A 36 12.92 0.37 12.81
C ASP A 36 12.15 1.36 11.91
N ASP A 37 12.55 2.63 11.89
CA ASP A 37 11.97 3.65 11.01
C ASP A 37 12.31 3.36 9.54
N ILE A 38 13.54 2.92 9.26
CA ILE A 38 13.94 2.47 7.91
C ILE A 38 13.12 1.25 7.48
N ARG A 39 13.01 0.24 8.36
CA ARG A 39 12.23 -0.98 8.08
C ARG A 39 10.75 -0.67 7.88
N ALA A 40 10.21 0.32 8.59
CA ALA A 40 8.84 0.78 8.42
C ALA A 40 8.64 1.41 7.04
N GLY A 41 9.52 2.33 6.63
CA GLY A 41 9.46 2.93 5.28
C GLY A 41 9.56 1.88 4.17
N LEU A 42 10.48 0.92 4.29
CA LEU A 42 10.63 -0.18 3.33
C LEU A 42 9.39 -1.09 3.28
N ALA A 43 8.79 -1.41 4.42
CA ALA A 43 7.58 -2.23 4.46
C ALA A 43 6.36 -1.50 3.85
N ALA A 44 6.26 -0.18 4.04
CA ALA A 44 5.22 0.64 3.42
C ALA A 44 5.38 0.66 1.89
N GLY A 45 6.59 0.94 1.40
CA GLY A 45 6.91 0.94 -0.03
C GLY A 45 6.70 -0.43 -0.68
N GLU A 46 7.18 -1.52 -0.07
CA GLU A 46 6.98 -2.88 -0.59
C GLU A 46 5.48 -3.24 -0.69
N ALA A 47 4.68 -2.88 0.32
CA ALA A 47 3.24 -3.11 0.28
C ALA A 47 2.55 -2.27 -0.81
N LEU A 48 2.99 -1.02 -1.00
CA LEU A 48 2.47 -0.11 -2.02
C LEU A 48 2.77 -0.63 -3.44
N ASP A 49 4.02 -1.03 -3.68
CA ASP A 49 4.46 -1.64 -4.94
C ASP A 49 3.64 -2.90 -5.25
N ILE A 50 3.44 -3.78 -4.28
CA ILE A 50 2.63 -5.01 -4.47
C ILE A 50 1.20 -4.69 -4.89
N LEU A 51 0.58 -3.65 -4.32
CA LEU A 51 -0.81 -3.27 -4.63
C LEU A 51 -0.92 -2.58 -6.00
N THR A 52 0.12 -1.87 -6.41
CA THR A 52 0.14 -1.05 -7.63
C THR A 52 0.83 -1.70 -8.83
N ASP A 53 1.52 -2.83 -8.64
CA ASP A 53 2.11 -3.66 -9.69
C ASP A 53 1.02 -4.38 -10.50
N VAL A 54 0.44 -3.62 -11.42
CA VAL A 54 -0.73 -3.97 -12.22
C VAL A 54 -0.51 -3.56 -13.67
N THR A 55 -1.05 -4.33 -14.62
CA THR A 55 -1.01 -3.98 -16.05
C THR A 55 -2.42 -4.09 -16.63
N PRO A 56 -2.94 -3.04 -17.29
CA PRO A 56 -2.38 -1.68 -17.41
C PRO A 56 -2.26 -0.99 -16.04
N PRO A 57 -1.33 -0.03 -15.82
CA PRO A 57 -1.06 0.50 -14.48
C PRO A 57 -2.24 1.27 -13.87
N TYR A 58 -2.30 1.33 -12.54
CA TYR A 58 -3.15 2.28 -11.84
C TYR A 58 -2.57 3.69 -11.94
N PRO A 59 -3.39 4.75 -11.79
CA PRO A 59 -2.88 6.09 -11.57
C PRO A 59 -2.07 6.15 -10.27
N VAL A 60 -1.19 7.15 -10.19
CA VAL A 60 -0.44 7.45 -8.96
C VAL A 60 -1.41 7.66 -7.79
N PRO A 61 -1.21 7.00 -6.63
CA PRO A 61 -2.04 7.21 -5.44
C PRO A 61 -2.12 8.69 -5.06
N ARG A 62 -3.28 9.12 -4.57
CA ARG A 62 -3.46 10.50 -4.14
C ARG A 62 -2.79 10.74 -2.79
N GLU A 63 -2.05 11.83 -2.67
CA GLU A 63 -1.42 12.21 -1.40
C GLU A 63 -2.39 12.99 -0.49
N ILE A 64 -3.52 12.39 -0.11
CA ILE A 64 -4.56 13.04 0.71
C ILE A 64 -4.17 13.09 2.19
N HIS A 65 -3.50 12.04 2.68
CA HIS A 65 -3.07 11.93 4.07
C HIS A 65 -1.71 12.62 4.29
N GLN A 66 -1.57 13.29 5.43
CA GLN A 66 -0.29 13.81 5.89
C GLN A 66 0.67 12.64 6.20
N PRO A 67 1.99 12.79 5.95
CA PRO A 67 2.95 11.75 6.28
C PRO A 67 2.86 11.33 7.76
N CYS A 68 2.74 10.03 8.02
CA CYS A 68 2.54 9.50 9.36
C CYS A 68 3.32 8.18 9.58
N PRO A 69 3.66 7.81 10.82
CA PRO A 69 4.29 6.53 11.11
C PRO A 69 3.49 5.36 10.55
N LEU A 70 4.19 4.31 10.06
CA LEU A 70 3.53 3.10 9.54
C LEU A 70 2.60 2.47 10.57
N ALA A 71 2.94 2.51 11.86
CA ALA A 71 2.10 1.99 12.93
C ALA A 71 0.68 2.62 12.93
N ASP A 72 0.58 3.92 12.64
CA ASP A 72 -0.68 4.65 12.59
C ASP A 72 -1.46 4.33 11.31
N ALA A 73 -0.77 4.23 10.17
CA ALA A 73 -1.38 3.89 8.88
C ALA A 73 -1.85 2.42 8.80
N THR A 74 -1.22 1.52 9.57
CA THR A 74 -1.41 0.06 9.42
C THR A 74 -2.84 -0.38 9.67
N GLN A 75 -3.50 0.13 10.73
CA GLN A 75 -4.87 -0.30 11.04
C GLN A 75 -5.87 0.11 9.95
N ALA A 76 -5.74 1.35 9.45
CA ALA A 76 -6.59 1.85 8.39
C ALA A 76 -6.35 1.09 7.07
N THR A 77 -5.08 0.85 6.73
CA THR A 77 -4.68 0.05 5.57
C THR A 77 -5.28 -1.36 5.63
N LEU A 78 -5.12 -2.08 6.75
CA LEU A 78 -5.65 -3.43 6.90
C LEU A 78 -7.18 -3.46 6.81
N THR A 79 -7.86 -2.46 7.40
CA THR A 79 -9.32 -2.34 7.35
C THR A 79 -9.81 -2.13 5.92
N ALA A 80 -9.13 -1.29 5.14
CA ALA A 80 -9.44 -1.08 3.73
C ALA A 80 -9.21 -2.36 2.91
N LEU A 81 -8.08 -3.04 3.12
CA LEU A 81 -7.78 -4.31 2.43
C LEU A 81 -8.77 -5.44 2.78
N GLU A 82 -9.24 -5.51 4.03
CA GLU A 82 -10.29 -6.46 4.43
C GLU A 82 -11.61 -6.20 3.70
N ARG A 83 -11.97 -4.93 3.49
CA ARG A 83 -13.15 -4.57 2.69
C ARG A 83 -12.96 -4.92 1.22
N ALA A 84 -11.76 -4.72 0.67
CA ALA A 84 -11.44 -5.12 -0.70
C ALA A 84 -11.56 -6.65 -0.89
N LEU A 85 -11.12 -7.45 0.09
CA LEU A 85 -11.29 -8.91 0.07
C LEU A 85 -12.75 -9.35 0.15
N GLY A 86 -13.61 -8.54 0.78
CA GLY A 86 -15.05 -8.78 0.86
C GLY A 86 -15.81 -8.44 -0.43
N ASP A 87 -15.16 -7.79 -1.40
CA ASP A 87 -15.79 -7.43 -2.67
C ASP A 87 -15.83 -8.65 -3.61
N SER A 88 -17.05 -9.13 -3.89
CA SER A 88 -17.29 -10.27 -4.77
C SER A 88 -16.87 -10.06 -6.23
N THR A 89 -16.53 -8.83 -6.61
CA THR A 89 -16.07 -8.49 -7.97
C THR A 89 -14.56 -8.57 -8.15
N ALA A 90 -13.79 -8.73 -7.06
CA ALA A 90 -12.34 -8.80 -7.09
C ALA A 90 -11.84 -10.07 -7.81
N GLY A 91 -10.95 -9.89 -8.79
CA GLY A 91 -10.31 -11.00 -9.50
C GLY A 91 -9.21 -11.69 -8.68
N ALA A 92 -8.87 -12.93 -9.01
CA ALA A 92 -7.86 -13.71 -8.28
C ALA A 92 -6.48 -13.00 -8.19
N GLY A 93 -6.09 -12.25 -9.23
CA GLY A 93 -4.84 -11.48 -9.23
C GLY A 93 -4.84 -10.34 -8.20
N GLU A 94 -5.97 -9.65 -8.05
CA GLU A 94 -6.15 -8.60 -7.04
C GLU A 94 -6.12 -9.20 -5.63
N LEU A 95 -6.88 -10.27 -5.40
CA LEU A 95 -6.90 -10.99 -4.12
C LEU A 95 -5.49 -11.46 -3.70
N LEU A 96 -4.69 -11.95 -4.64
CA LEU A 96 -3.32 -12.38 -4.38
C LEU A 96 -2.41 -11.20 -3.99
N ARG A 97 -2.54 -10.05 -4.66
CA ARG A 97 -1.78 -8.83 -4.31
C ARG A 97 -2.17 -8.33 -2.92
N ILE A 98 -3.46 -8.25 -2.62
CA ILE A 98 -3.95 -7.87 -1.30
C ILE A 98 -3.37 -8.81 -0.22
N ALA A 99 -3.44 -10.12 -0.44
CA ALA A 99 -2.89 -11.10 0.51
C ALA A 99 -1.37 -10.94 0.73
N LYS A 100 -0.62 -10.64 -0.34
CA LYS A 100 0.83 -10.38 -0.26
C LYS A 100 1.13 -9.10 0.51
N ALA A 101 0.43 -7.99 0.24
CA ALA A 101 0.60 -6.73 0.96
C ALA A 101 0.27 -6.90 2.45
N VAL A 102 -0.83 -7.58 2.79
CA VAL A 102 -1.19 -7.91 4.18
C VAL A 102 -0.08 -8.71 4.87
N ARG A 103 0.57 -9.64 4.16
CA ARG A 103 1.67 -10.44 4.72
C ARG A 103 2.89 -9.58 5.05
N VAL A 104 3.25 -8.62 4.20
CA VAL A 104 4.36 -7.67 4.44
C VAL A 104 4.09 -6.87 5.72
N LEU A 105 2.90 -6.27 5.82
CA LEU A 105 2.49 -5.47 6.97
C LEU A 105 2.46 -6.28 8.27
N LYS A 106 1.92 -7.51 8.23
CA LYS A 106 1.91 -8.40 9.40
C LYS A 106 3.31 -8.83 9.83
N ARG A 107 4.20 -9.10 8.89
CA ARG A 107 5.59 -9.46 9.17
C ARG A 107 6.33 -8.30 9.84
N HIS A 108 6.14 -7.08 9.35
CA HIS A 108 6.71 -5.88 9.97
C HIS A 108 6.27 -5.74 11.43
N ARG A 109 4.95 -5.83 11.72
CA ARG A 109 4.42 -5.78 13.09
C ARG A 109 5.02 -6.83 14.03
N GLN A 110 5.26 -8.04 13.53
CA GLN A 110 5.85 -9.13 14.32
C GLN A 110 7.32 -8.90 14.65
N CYS A 111 8.06 -8.20 13.79
CA CYS A 111 9.47 -7.87 14.00
C CYS A 111 9.69 -6.69 14.96
N THR A 112 8.73 -5.76 15.03
CA THR A 112 8.82 -4.55 15.88
C THR A 112 8.28 -4.73 17.30
N GLY A 113 7.73 -5.91 17.65
CA GLY A 113 7.42 -6.25 19.05
C GLY A 113 6.40 -5.32 19.73
N MET A 114 5.31 -4.99 19.02
CA MET A 114 4.09 -4.45 19.63
C MET A 114 3.05 -5.53 19.90
#